data_AF-A0A8D3DJG7-F1
#
_entry.id   AF-A0A8D3DJG7-F1
#
_cell.length_a   1.000
_cell.length_b   1.000
_cell.length_c   1.000
_cell.angle_alpha   90.00
_cell.angle_beta   90.00
_cell.angle_gamma   90.00
#
_symmetry.space_group_name_H-M   'P 1'
#
loop_
_entity.id
_entity.type
_entity.pdbx_description
1 polymer ?
#
loop_
_entity_poly.entity_id
_entity_poly.type
_entity_poly.pdbx_seq_one_letter_code
_entity_poly.pdbx_strand_id
1 'polypeptide(L)'
;TLEVKHRCGQSRHTLDIKLDLSVRLNGTNRCSGRLEVKSDESWSSVCEGEFEQQVAEVVCRELDCGAPSVLQGALYGEVEAPVWSREFQCEGNESHLLECHRSTCSSGRALGLTCSDHDDVRLVGGASHCSGDLEMNHQREWRPVAVWGGWNQMLADKVCTHLDCGSVVSTNVTNDSPGRSEWMIHYNCVQSKSALRECVMLTDDDETNKGIRVICSGNPAHLHLKLHLVNIYAPRGLHVCLPRLRFLL
;
A
#
# COMPACT_ATOMS: atom_id res chain seq x y z
N THR A 1 -13.99 -6.49 8.17
CA THR A 1 -15.45 -6.60 7.99
C THR A 1 -15.91 -5.49 7.07
N LEU A 2 -16.78 -5.75 6.08
CA LEU A 2 -17.30 -4.72 5.17
C LEU A 2 -18.58 -4.14 5.74
N GLU A 3 -18.54 -2.88 6.18
CA GLU A 3 -19.76 -2.14 6.54
C GLU A 3 -20.21 -1.26 5.36
N VAL A 4 -21.47 -1.42 4.96
CA VAL A 4 -22.08 -0.60 3.90
C VAL A 4 -23.13 0.30 4.52
N LYS A 5 -22.86 1.61 4.55
CA LYS A 5 -23.80 2.61 5.08
C LYS A 5 -24.41 3.39 3.92
N HIS A 6 -25.75 3.39 3.82
CA HIS A 6 -26.48 4.07 2.74
C HIS A 6 -27.19 5.33 3.27
N ARG A 7 -27.00 6.48 2.61
CA ARG A 7 -27.79 7.70 2.82
C ARG A 7 -28.69 7.94 1.60
N CYS A 8 -30.00 7.79 1.79
CA CYS A 8 -30.98 8.01 0.73
C CYS A 8 -31.53 9.46 0.83
N GLY A 9 -31.42 10.26 -0.24
CA GLY A 9 -31.99 11.62 -0.28
C GLY A 9 -31.29 12.65 -1.17
N GLN A 10 -30.21 12.31 -1.88
CA GLN A 10 -29.52 13.25 -2.80
C GLN A 10 -29.33 12.63 -4.19
N SER A 11 -29.31 13.49 -5.21
CA SER A 11 -29.12 13.16 -6.65
C SER A 11 -27.73 12.58 -6.97
N ARG A 12 -26.83 12.53 -5.98
CA ARG A 12 -25.55 11.81 -6.00
C ARG A 12 -25.55 10.80 -4.86
N HIS A 13 -25.35 9.54 -5.20
CA HIS A 13 -25.21 8.46 -4.24
C HIS A 13 -23.71 8.22 -3.98
N THR A 14 -23.26 8.47 -2.74
CA THR A 14 -21.92 8.11 -2.28
C THR A 14 -22.00 6.83 -1.48
N LEU A 15 -21.22 5.82 -1.88
CA LEU A 15 -21.04 4.59 -1.12
C LEU A 15 -19.73 4.72 -0.35
N ASP A 16 -19.83 4.93 0.96
CA ASP A 16 -18.66 4.94 1.84
C ASP A 16 -18.31 3.48 2.17
N ILE A 17 -17.35 2.90 1.46
CA ILE A 17 -16.77 1.59 1.80
C ILE A 17 -15.65 1.84 2.80
N LYS A 18 -15.85 1.45 4.05
CA LYS A 18 -14.80 1.46 5.06
C LYS A 18 -14.15 0.07 5.12
N LEU A 19 -12.91 -0.02 4.68
CA LEU A 19 -12.07 -1.19 4.96
C LEU A 19 -11.60 -1.05 6.41
N ASP A 20 -12.25 -1.75 7.32
CA ASP A 20 -11.73 -1.88 8.69
C ASP A 20 -10.56 -2.87 8.66
N LEU A 21 -9.36 -2.33 8.45
CA LEU A 21 -8.11 -3.06 8.66
C LEU A 21 -8.03 -3.45 10.13
N SER A 22 -7.75 -4.73 10.36
CA SER A 22 -7.63 -5.29 11.72
C SER A 22 -6.19 -5.26 12.24
N VAL A 23 -5.25 -4.80 11.40
CA VAL A 23 -3.81 -4.71 11.67
C VAL A 23 -3.29 -3.35 11.18
N ARG A 24 -2.37 -2.73 11.92
CA ARG A 24 -1.69 -1.50 11.50
C ARG A 24 -0.29 -1.40 12.11
N LEU A 25 0.55 -0.56 11.51
CA LEU A 25 1.79 -0.08 12.10
C LEU A 25 1.62 1.36 12.57
N ASN A 26 1.80 1.56 13.88
CA ASN A 26 1.72 2.87 14.51
C ASN A 26 3.13 3.44 14.69
N GLY A 27 3.54 4.33 13.79
CA GLY A 27 4.90 4.87 13.75
C GLY A 27 5.06 6.00 12.75
N THR A 28 6.18 6.01 12.03
CA THR A 28 6.58 7.12 11.16
C THR A 28 5.81 7.15 9.83
N ASN A 29 5.40 6.00 9.32
CA ASN A 29 4.62 5.86 8.09
C ASN A 29 3.71 4.61 8.18
N ARG A 30 3.00 4.28 7.10
CA ARG A 30 2.07 3.13 7.07
C ARG A 30 2.77 1.76 7.13
N CYS A 31 4.06 1.71 6.81
CA CYS A 31 4.87 0.49 6.72
C CYS A 31 5.96 0.39 7.80
N SER A 32 5.92 1.28 8.81
CA SER A 32 6.93 1.35 9.86
C SER A 32 6.32 1.82 11.16
N GLY A 33 6.43 0.99 12.21
CA GLY A 33 5.93 1.33 13.51
C GLY A 33 5.71 0.13 14.42
N ARG A 34 5.06 0.40 15.54
CA ARG A 34 4.57 -0.62 16.47
C ARG A 34 3.40 -1.38 15.87
N LEU A 35 3.45 -2.70 15.91
CA LEU A 35 2.36 -3.56 15.45
C LEU A 35 1.18 -3.50 16.40
N GLU A 36 0.02 -3.11 15.88
CA GLU A 36 -1.23 -3.06 16.62
C GLU A 36 -2.32 -3.85 15.88
N VAL A 37 -3.14 -4.55 16.66
CA VAL A 37 -4.31 -5.29 16.17
C VAL A 37 -5.59 -4.74 16.77
N LYS A 38 -6.67 -4.74 16.00
CA LYS A 38 -7.99 -4.27 16.43
C LYS A 38 -8.80 -5.42 17.05
N SER A 39 -9.29 -5.24 18.27
CA SER A 39 -10.23 -6.14 18.97
C SER A 39 -11.33 -5.28 19.62
N ASP A 40 -12.60 -5.60 19.36
CA ASP A 40 -13.76 -4.96 20.01
C ASP A 40 -13.72 -3.41 19.97
N GLU A 41 -13.43 -2.85 18.78
CA GLU A 41 -13.26 -1.41 18.54
C GLU A 41 -12.05 -0.73 19.20
N SER A 42 -11.18 -1.49 19.87
CA SER A 42 -9.95 -1.01 20.49
C SER A 42 -8.69 -1.54 19.79
N TRP A 43 -7.64 -0.72 19.76
CA TRP A 43 -6.33 -1.12 19.24
C TRP A 43 -5.44 -1.57 20.40
N SER A 44 -4.78 -2.71 20.25
CA SER A 44 -3.83 -3.25 21.22
C SER A 44 -2.52 -3.59 20.56
N SER A 45 -1.41 -3.27 21.21
CA SER A 45 -0.07 -3.64 20.73
C SER A 45 0.16 -5.14 20.82
N VAL A 46 0.84 -5.67 19.81
CA VAL A 46 1.28 -7.05 19.74
C VAL A 46 2.58 -7.19 20.50
N CYS A 47 2.74 -8.29 21.23
CA CYS A 47 3.92 -8.53 22.02
C CYS A 47 5.11 -9.02 21.18
N GLU A 48 6.33 -8.63 21.57
CA GLU A 48 7.59 -9.15 21.06
C GLU A 48 7.80 -10.61 21.52
N GLY A 49 8.06 -11.51 20.58
CA GLY A 49 7.94 -12.97 20.74
C GLY A 49 9.10 -13.73 20.08
N GLU A 50 9.02 -15.06 19.99
CA GLU A 50 10.12 -15.85 19.38
C GLU A 50 10.07 -15.88 17.84
N PHE A 51 8.88 -15.66 17.25
CA PHE A 51 8.61 -15.83 15.82
C PHE A 51 8.43 -14.49 15.07
N GLU A 52 9.23 -13.48 15.43
CA GLU A 52 9.07 -12.11 14.92
C GLU A 52 9.26 -12.01 13.41
N GLN A 53 10.15 -12.82 12.82
CA GLN A 53 10.43 -12.76 11.38
C GLN A 53 9.22 -13.23 10.56
N GLN A 54 8.62 -14.38 10.90
CA GLN A 54 7.46 -14.91 10.18
C GLN A 54 6.24 -14.00 10.37
N VAL A 55 6.08 -13.45 11.57
CA VAL A 55 5.06 -12.42 11.84
C VAL A 55 5.28 -11.20 10.95
N ALA A 56 6.51 -10.73 10.80
CA ALA A 56 6.83 -9.57 9.97
C ALA A 56 6.57 -9.84 8.47
N GLU A 57 6.87 -11.05 7.98
CA GLU A 57 6.56 -11.44 6.60
C GLU A 57 5.06 -11.42 6.32
N VAL A 58 4.25 -11.97 7.24
CA VAL A 58 2.79 -11.96 7.12
C VAL A 58 2.25 -10.53 7.21
N VAL A 59 2.70 -9.73 8.17
CA VAL A 59 2.21 -8.35 8.36
C VAL A 59 2.60 -7.43 7.21
N CYS A 60 3.86 -7.47 6.77
CA CYS A 60 4.31 -6.62 5.67
C CYS A 60 3.59 -6.97 4.36
N ARG A 61 3.24 -8.25 4.15
CA ARG A 61 2.39 -8.69 3.05
C ARG A 61 0.93 -8.25 3.24
N GLU A 62 0.36 -8.42 4.42
CA GLU A 62 -1.03 -8.03 4.73
C GLU A 62 -1.26 -6.52 4.59
N LEU A 63 -0.25 -5.71 4.92
CA LEU A 63 -0.27 -4.25 4.81
C LEU A 63 0.20 -3.73 3.44
N ASP A 64 0.61 -4.60 2.53
CA ASP A 64 1.10 -4.25 1.20
C ASP A 64 2.29 -3.26 1.26
N CYS A 65 3.29 -3.66 2.03
CA CYS A 65 4.45 -2.85 2.42
C CYS A 65 5.79 -3.50 2.03
N GLY A 66 5.77 -4.47 1.11
CA GLY A 66 6.96 -5.21 0.67
C GLY A 66 7.47 -6.24 1.68
N ALA A 67 8.76 -6.56 1.61
CA ALA A 67 9.41 -7.51 2.52
C ALA A 67 9.77 -6.86 3.86
N PRO A 68 9.86 -7.59 4.99
CA PRO A 68 10.35 -7.04 6.25
C PRO A 68 11.82 -6.59 6.12
N SER A 69 12.14 -5.42 6.69
CA SER A 69 13.49 -4.83 6.62
C SER A 69 14.17 -4.70 7.99
N VAL A 70 13.40 -4.41 9.05
CA VAL A 70 13.92 -4.35 10.42
C VAL A 70 12.83 -4.70 11.45
N LEU A 71 13.21 -5.44 12.48
CA LEU A 71 12.41 -5.71 13.68
C LEU A 71 13.03 -4.96 14.86
N GLN A 72 12.29 -4.01 15.42
CA GLN A 72 12.76 -3.17 16.54
C GLN A 72 11.61 -2.84 17.49
N GLY A 73 11.48 -3.60 18.58
CA GLY A 73 10.48 -3.31 19.61
C GLY A 73 10.71 -1.99 20.37
N ALA A 74 11.97 -1.56 20.55
CA ALA A 74 12.31 -0.42 21.42
C ALA A 74 12.36 0.96 20.73
N LEU A 75 12.33 1.05 19.40
CA LEU A 75 12.53 2.33 18.69
C LEU A 75 11.29 3.24 18.63
N TYR A 76 10.08 2.69 18.75
CA TYR A 76 8.82 3.45 18.51
C TYR A 76 8.17 4.00 19.79
N GLY A 77 8.96 4.22 20.83
CA GLY A 77 8.66 5.19 21.88
C GLY A 77 7.81 4.73 23.07
N GLU A 78 7.25 3.52 23.12
CA GLU A 78 6.51 3.07 24.32
C GLU A 78 6.65 1.55 24.53
N VAL A 79 7.07 1.20 25.74
CA VAL A 79 7.56 -0.13 26.17
C VAL A 79 6.42 -1.11 26.47
N GLU A 80 5.17 -0.67 26.54
CA GLU A 80 4.10 -1.46 27.18
C GLU A 80 3.09 -2.01 26.17
N ALA A 81 3.28 -3.27 25.79
CA ALA A 81 2.12 -4.09 25.48
C ALA A 81 1.49 -4.48 26.84
N PRO A 82 0.14 -4.48 26.99
CA PRO A 82 -0.48 -4.93 28.23
C PRO A 82 0.10 -6.30 28.63
N VAL A 83 0.50 -6.49 29.89
CA VAL A 83 0.91 -7.81 30.37
C VAL A 83 -0.23 -8.78 30.06
N TRP A 84 0.06 -9.92 29.41
CA TRP A 84 -0.90 -10.83 28.75
C TRP A 84 -1.43 -10.41 27.37
N SER A 85 -0.76 -9.49 26.69
CA SER A 85 -0.99 -9.23 25.26
C SER A 85 -0.71 -10.47 24.42
N ARG A 86 -1.38 -10.54 23.27
CA ARG A 86 -1.26 -11.66 22.32
C ARG A 86 0.09 -11.60 21.63
N GLU A 87 0.80 -12.71 21.62
CA GLU A 87 1.88 -13.00 20.66
C GLU A 87 1.28 -13.82 19.51
N PHE A 88 1.86 -13.66 18.32
CA PHE A 88 1.51 -14.44 17.15
C PHE A 88 2.69 -15.32 16.74
N GLN A 89 2.40 -16.56 16.40
CA GLN A 89 3.36 -17.54 15.93
C GLN A 89 2.90 -17.97 14.54
N CYS A 90 3.53 -17.39 13.52
CA CYS A 90 3.23 -17.63 12.12
C CYS A 90 4.20 -18.64 11.52
N GLU A 91 3.76 -19.40 10.53
CA GLU A 91 4.62 -20.21 9.66
C GLU A 91 5.25 -19.36 8.53
N GLY A 92 4.63 -18.23 8.19
CA GLY A 92 5.06 -17.29 7.14
C GLY A 92 4.23 -17.38 5.85
N ASN A 93 3.36 -18.39 5.74
CA ASN A 93 2.51 -18.64 4.57
C ASN A 93 1.08 -18.05 4.73
N GLU A 94 0.73 -17.54 5.91
CA GLU A 94 -0.59 -17.02 6.24
C GLU A 94 -0.90 -15.74 5.47
N SER A 95 -2.15 -15.56 5.05
CA SER A 95 -2.53 -14.34 4.31
C SER A 95 -2.78 -13.16 5.26
N HIS A 96 -3.18 -13.46 6.49
CA HIS A 96 -3.49 -12.47 7.52
C HIS A 96 -2.88 -12.86 8.86
N LEU A 97 -2.43 -11.89 9.64
CA LEU A 97 -1.86 -12.11 10.98
C LEU A 97 -2.81 -12.86 11.91
N LEU A 98 -4.12 -12.65 11.75
CA LEU A 98 -5.17 -13.31 12.56
C LEU A 98 -5.32 -14.81 12.28
N GLU A 99 -4.73 -15.33 11.19
CA GLU A 99 -4.69 -16.76 10.86
C GLU A 99 -3.56 -17.49 11.59
N CYS A 100 -2.54 -16.76 12.07
CA CYS A 100 -1.43 -17.34 12.80
C CYS A 100 -1.86 -17.86 14.18
N HIS A 101 -1.07 -18.79 14.72
CA HIS A 101 -1.30 -19.29 16.06
C HIS A 101 -1.12 -18.17 17.10
N ARG A 102 -1.94 -18.17 18.15
CA ARG A 102 -1.96 -17.10 19.17
C ARG A 102 -1.54 -17.64 20.52
N SER A 103 -0.52 -17.03 21.11
CA SER A 103 0.02 -17.38 22.42
C SER A 103 -0.04 -16.20 23.40
N THR A 104 0.20 -16.49 24.68
CA THR A 104 0.36 -15.47 25.72
C THR A 104 1.82 -15.08 25.83
N CYS A 105 2.08 -13.78 25.78
CA CYS A 105 3.44 -13.26 25.88
C CYS A 105 3.82 -12.84 27.31
N SER A 106 5.10 -12.99 27.66
CA SER A 106 5.68 -12.54 28.93
C SER A 106 6.71 -11.42 28.80
N SER A 107 7.13 -11.07 27.57
CA SER A 107 8.22 -10.10 27.35
C SER A 107 7.83 -8.66 27.75
N GLY A 108 6.53 -8.37 27.83
CA GLY A 108 5.97 -7.06 28.19
C GLY A 108 6.26 -5.97 27.16
N ARG A 109 7.00 -6.29 26.09
CA ARG A 109 7.49 -5.37 25.07
C ARG A 109 6.63 -5.47 23.83
N ALA A 110 6.36 -4.33 23.19
CA ALA A 110 5.61 -4.31 21.94
C ALA A 110 6.53 -4.63 20.74
N LEU A 111 6.03 -5.44 19.81
CA LEU A 111 6.71 -5.73 18.56
C LEU A 111 6.65 -4.50 17.65
N GLY A 112 7.82 -4.00 17.26
CA GLY A 112 7.95 -2.95 16.24
C GLY A 112 8.56 -3.53 14.97
N LEU A 113 8.03 -3.13 13.83
CA LEU A 113 8.52 -3.61 12.53
C LEU A 113 8.55 -2.48 11.51
N THR A 114 9.55 -2.55 10.63
CA THR A 114 9.66 -1.74 9.43
C THR A 114 9.71 -2.67 8.24
N CYS A 115 8.72 -2.55 7.38
CA CYS A 115 8.76 -3.19 6.08
C CYS A 115 9.63 -2.36 5.14
N SER A 116 10.09 -2.98 4.06
CA SER A 116 10.69 -2.31 2.91
C SER A 116 9.58 -1.56 2.19
N ASP A 117 9.15 -0.47 2.82
CA ASP A 117 8.23 0.46 2.23
C ASP A 117 8.76 0.79 0.83
N HIS A 118 7.87 0.83 -0.15
CA HIS A 118 8.16 1.36 -1.48
C HIS A 118 8.32 2.89 -1.41
N ASP A 119 8.90 3.39 -0.32
CA ASP A 119 8.97 4.78 0.12
C ASP A 119 9.81 5.67 -0.80
N ASP A 120 10.50 5.05 -1.76
CA ASP A 120 11.21 5.78 -2.79
C ASP A 120 10.36 5.98 -4.04
N VAL A 121 9.29 5.24 -4.32
CA VAL A 121 8.57 5.33 -5.60
C VAL A 121 7.06 5.18 -5.41
N ARG A 122 6.26 6.00 -6.11
CA ARG A 122 4.79 5.88 -6.10
C ARG A 122 4.15 6.28 -7.43
N LEU A 123 2.91 5.85 -7.64
CA LEU A 123 2.06 6.31 -8.74
C LEU A 123 0.93 7.21 -8.20
N VAL A 124 0.80 8.43 -8.73
CA VAL A 124 -0.20 9.42 -8.28
C VAL A 124 -1.20 9.78 -9.36
N GLY A 125 -2.42 10.15 -8.97
CA GLY A 125 -3.43 10.68 -9.89
C GLY A 125 -4.09 9.65 -10.83
N GLY A 126 -3.80 8.35 -10.68
CA GLY A 126 -4.51 7.29 -11.39
C GLY A 126 -5.69 6.70 -10.61
N ALA A 127 -6.26 5.62 -11.13
CA ALA A 127 -7.47 4.99 -10.58
C ALA A 127 -7.20 4.10 -9.35
N SER A 128 -5.93 3.77 -9.07
CA SER A 128 -5.46 2.94 -7.96
C SER A 128 -3.98 3.24 -7.68
N HIS A 129 -3.42 2.69 -6.61
CA HIS A 129 -1.97 2.79 -6.33
C HIS A 129 -1.09 2.13 -7.41
N CYS A 130 -1.67 1.27 -8.26
CA CYS A 130 -1.02 0.62 -9.40
C CYS A 130 -1.17 1.37 -10.73
N SER A 131 -1.66 2.61 -10.69
CA SER A 131 -1.78 3.43 -11.89
C SER A 131 -1.59 4.92 -11.57
N GLY A 132 -0.91 5.64 -12.45
CA GLY A 132 -0.71 7.08 -12.26
C GLY A 132 0.63 7.57 -12.78
N ASP A 133 0.92 8.82 -12.44
CA ASP A 133 2.17 9.50 -12.74
C ASP A 133 3.25 9.08 -11.72
N LEU A 134 4.43 8.72 -12.22
CA LEU A 134 5.55 8.21 -11.47
C LEU A 134 6.26 9.33 -10.72
N GLU A 135 6.20 9.26 -9.39
CA GLU A 135 6.96 10.11 -8.51
C GLU A 135 7.96 9.29 -7.70
N MET A 136 9.11 9.90 -7.42
CA MET A 136 10.14 9.32 -6.58
C MET A 136 10.48 10.28 -5.43
N ASN A 137 10.73 9.70 -4.27
CA ASN A 137 11.21 10.41 -3.10
C ASN A 137 12.73 10.33 -3.05
N HIS A 138 13.38 11.49 -3.17
CA HIS A 138 14.81 11.61 -2.97
C HIS A 138 15.04 12.84 -2.09
N GLN A 139 15.90 12.71 -1.07
CA GLN A 139 16.15 13.76 -0.08
C GLN A 139 14.88 14.32 0.61
N ARG A 140 13.88 13.46 0.86
CA ARG A 140 12.58 13.79 1.49
C ARG A 140 11.67 14.67 0.63
N GLU A 141 11.90 14.72 -0.67
CA GLU A 141 11.08 15.45 -1.62
C GLU A 141 10.56 14.53 -2.74
N TRP A 142 9.25 14.57 -2.94
CA TRP A 142 8.55 13.87 -4.00
C TRP A 142 8.51 14.72 -5.26
N ARG A 143 9.13 14.23 -6.33
CA ARG A 143 9.14 14.88 -7.64
C ARG A 143 8.82 13.87 -8.74
N PRO A 144 8.28 14.32 -9.89
CA PRO A 144 8.13 13.46 -11.05
C PRO A 144 9.48 12.91 -11.50
N VAL A 145 9.50 11.71 -12.07
CA VAL A 145 10.72 11.09 -12.58
C VAL A 145 10.82 11.26 -14.08
N ALA A 146 11.98 11.69 -14.55
CA ALA A 146 12.34 11.71 -15.95
C ALA A 146 13.56 10.80 -16.19
N VAL A 147 13.55 10.03 -17.28
CA VAL A 147 14.62 9.06 -17.60
C VAL A 147 15.45 9.53 -18.78
N TRP A 148 16.74 9.74 -18.53
CA TRP A 148 17.71 10.00 -19.57
C TRP A 148 18.10 8.71 -20.30
N GLY A 149 18.15 8.77 -21.64
CA GLY A 149 18.39 7.61 -22.50
C GLY A 149 17.14 6.78 -22.82
N GLY A 150 15.97 7.26 -22.39
CA GLY A 150 14.67 6.76 -22.85
C GLY A 150 13.94 5.88 -21.85
N TRP A 151 12.62 6.05 -21.83
CA TRP A 151 11.69 5.25 -21.05
C TRP A 151 11.09 4.12 -21.89
N ASN A 152 10.94 2.92 -21.32
CA ASN A 152 10.40 1.75 -22.02
C ASN A 152 9.60 0.82 -21.08
N GLN A 153 8.96 -0.20 -21.66
CA GLN A 153 8.17 -1.17 -20.91
C GLN A 153 8.99 -1.97 -19.88
N MET A 154 10.27 -2.26 -20.14
CA MET A 154 11.11 -3.01 -19.19
C MET A 154 11.33 -2.22 -17.89
N LEU A 155 11.55 -0.91 -17.98
CA LEU A 155 11.67 -0.04 -16.80
C LEU A 155 10.34 0.12 -16.07
N ALA A 156 9.24 0.24 -16.83
CA ALA A 156 7.89 0.27 -16.26
C ALA A 156 7.55 -1.02 -15.51
N ASP A 157 7.99 -2.17 -16.04
CA ASP A 157 7.78 -3.47 -15.42
C ASP A 157 8.54 -3.61 -14.10
N LYS A 158 9.76 -3.06 -14.03
CA LYS A 158 10.49 -2.95 -12.75
C LYS A 158 9.73 -2.10 -11.73
N VAL A 159 9.11 -0.99 -12.15
CA VAL A 159 8.27 -0.17 -11.26
C VAL A 159 7.05 -0.95 -10.80
N CYS A 160 6.34 -1.62 -11.71
CA CYS A 160 5.16 -2.41 -11.37
C CYS A 160 5.49 -3.57 -10.43
N THR A 161 6.61 -4.26 -10.65
CA THR A 161 7.11 -5.33 -9.76
C THR A 161 7.57 -4.76 -8.42
N HIS A 162 8.25 -3.61 -8.44
CA HIS A 162 8.67 -2.92 -7.21
C HIS A 162 7.45 -2.58 -6.37
N LEU A 163 6.35 -2.10 -6.95
CA LEU A 163 5.12 -1.74 -6.24
C LEU A 163 4.17 -2.91 -5.94
N ASP A 164 4.60 -4.16 -6.15
CA ASP A 164 3.76 -5.38 -6.10
C ASP A 164 2.44 -5.30 -6.92
N CYS A 165 2.48 -4.55 -8.02
CA CYS A 165 1.35 -4.31 -8.90
C CYS A 165 1.30 -5.26 -10.11
N GLY A 166 2.10 -6.33 -10.09
CA GLY A 166 2.26 -7.27 -11.20
C GLY A 166 3.05 -6.68 -12.37
N SER A 167 2.61 -6.98 -13.59
CA SER A 167 3.32 -6.59 -14.82
C SER A 167 2.81 -5.28 -15.41
N VAL A 168 3.63 -4.63 -16.23
CA VAL A 168 3.20 -3.42 -16.95
C VAL A 168 2.07 -3.73 -17.95
N VAL A 169 1.00 -2.95 -17.90
CA VAL A 169 -0.08 -2.96 -18.92
C VAL A 169 0.16 -1.88 -19.96
N SER A 170 0.46 -0.67 -19.50
CA SER A 170 0.80 0.43 -20.40
C SER A 170 1.69 1.46 -19.72
N THR A 171 2.43 2.19 -20.53
CA THR A 171 3.21 3.31 -20.04
C THR A 171 3.35 4.39 -21.10
N ASN A 172 3.38 5.65 -20.67
CA ASN A 172 3.43 6.79 -21.56
C ASN A 172 4.24 7.93 -20.94
N VAL A 173 4.94 8.70 -21.77
CA VAL A 173 5.58 9.95 -21.36
C VAL A 173 4.55 11.07 -21.46
N THR A 174 4.33 11.80 -20.38
CA THR A 174 3.43 12.94 -20.31
C THR A 174 4.23 14.23 -20.42
N ASN A 175 3.73 15.24 -21.13
CA ASN A 175 4.38 16.56 -21.24
C ASN A 175 3.75 17.60 -20.28
N ASP A 176 3.12 17.11 -19.21
CA ASP A 176 2.20 17.88 -18.36
C ASP A 176 2.56 17.71 -16.88
N SER A 177 3.87 17.62 -16.59
CA SER A 177 4.34 17.72 -15.20
C SER A 177 3.97 19.11 -14.67
N PRO A 178 3.44 19.22 -13.44
CA PRO A 178 2.97 20.49 -12.91
C PRO A 178 4.13 21.36 -12.44
N GLY A 179 4.91 21.97 -13.35
CA GLY A 179 5.90 23.02 -13.07
C GLY A 179 6.83 22.75 -11.88
N ARG A 180 7.11 21.46 -11.63
CA ARG A 180 7.91 20.95 -10.52
C ARG A 180 9.12 20.29 -11.15
N SER A 181 10.30 20.74 -10.76
CA SER A 181 11.58 20.12 -11.10
C SER A 181 11.51 18.61 -10.95
N GLU A 182 11.95 17.86 -11.94
CA GLU A 182 11.94 16.40 -11.95
C GLU A 182 13.22 15.79 -11.35
N TRP A 183 13.12 14.52 -10.91
CA TRP A 183 14.29 13.69 -10.68
C TRP A 183 14.74 13.04 -11.98
N MET A 184 15.88 13.50 -12.49
CA MET A 184 16.53 12.91 -13.66
C MET A 184 17.30 11.65 -13.26
N ILE A 185 16.95 10.50 -13.84
CA ILE A 185 17.65 9.23 -13.63
C ILE A 185 18.23 8.66 -14.92
N HIS A 186 19.33 7.91 -14.82
CA HIS A 186 19.99 7.31 -15.98
C HIS A 186 19.48 5.88 -16.24
N TYR A 187 19.00 5.59 -17.46
CA TYR A 187 18.41 4.27 -17.78
C TYR A 187 19.36 3.07 -17.56
N ASN A 188 20.63 3.17 -17.98
CA ASN A 188 21.64 2.12 -17.74
C ASN A 188 21.82 1.82 -16.24
N CYS A 189 21.70 2.83 -15.37
CA CYS A 189 21.80 2.61 -13.93
C CYS A 189 20.63 1.75 -13.43
N VAL A 190 19.40 2.05 -13.86
CA VAL A 190 18.21 1.28 -13.46
C VAL A 190 18.30 -0.17 -13.91
N GLN A 191 18.99 -0.46 -15.01
CA GLN A 191 19.26 -1.85 -15.42
C GLN A 191 20.21 -2.57 -14.47
N SER A 192 21.25 -1.88 -14.01
CA SER A 192 22.33 -2.42 -13.16
C SER A 192 22.08 -2.41 -11.65
N LYS A 193 21.22 -1.51 -11.16
CA LYS A 193 20.93 -1.28 -9.74
C LYS A 193 19.51 -1.70 -9.36
N SER A 194 19.30 -1.93 -8.06
CA SER A 194 18.02 -2.36 -7.50
C SER A 194 17.09 -1.20 -7.11
N ALA A 195 17.62 -0.04 -6.70
CA ALA A 195 16.81 1.10 -6.27
C ALA A 195 16.92 2.30 -7.23
N LEU A 196 15.77 2.82 -7.67
CA LEU A 196 15.68 3.95 -8.62
C LEU A 196 16.35 5.23 -8.09
N ARG A 197 16.27 5.48 -6.78
CA ARG A 197 16.90 6.64 -6.11
C ARG A 197 18.42 6.68 -6.25
N GLU A 198 19.07 5.53 -6.43
CA GLU A 198 20.53 5.47 -6.60
C GLU A 198 20.98 5.86 -8.00
N CYS A 199 20.03 6.08 -8.91
CA CYS A 199 20.26 6.43 -10.30
C CYS A 199 20.04 7.91 -10.60
N VAL A 200 19.77 8.72 -9.57
CA VAL A 200 19.62 10.17 -9.68
C VAL A 200 20.92 10.79 -10.19
N MET A 201 20.80 11.59 -11.25
CA MET A 201 21.89 12.38 -11.79
C MET A 201 21.91 13.76 -11.13
N LEU A 202 23.09 14.21 -10.72
CA LEU A 202 23.33 15.57 -10.24
C LEU A 202 23.60 16.48 -11.45
N THR A 203 22.59 16.73 -12.28
CA THR A 203 22.73 17.65 -13.42
C THR A 203 21.98 18.94 -13.14
N ASP A 204 22.65 20.08 -13.40
CA ASP A 204 22.03 21.41 -13.42
C ASP A 204 21.02 21.50 -14.58
N ASP A 205 19.79 21.90 -14.24
CA ASP A 205 18.82 22.62 -15.08
C ASP A 205 18.71 22.24 -16.57
N ASP A 206 18.16 21.06 -16.85
CA ASP A 206 17.25 20.92 -17.99
C ASP A 206 15.89 20.51 -17.43
N GLU A 207 15.06 21.51 -17.09
CA GLU A 207 13.64 21.37 -16.74
C GLU A 207 12.90 20.78 -17.95
N THR A 208 12.98 19.46 -18.11
CA THR A 208 12.13 18.76 -19.07
C THR A 208 10.82 18.51 -18.36
N ASN A 209 9.76 19.24 -18.73
CA ASN A 209 8.41 19.14 -18.17
C ASN A 209 7.72 17.79 -18.52
N LYS A 210 8.41 16.70 -18.25
CA LYS A 210 8.17 15.35 -18.73
C LYS A 210 7.92 14.45 -17.53
N GLY A 211 6.71 13.96 -17.43
CA GLY A 211 6.33 12.93 -16.48
C GLY A 211 6.28 11.56 -17.15
N ILE A 212 6.19 10.52 -16.34
CA ILE A 212 6.01 9.16 -16.81
C ILE A 212 4.74 8.63 -16.17
N ARG A 213 3.77 8.25 -16.99
CA ARG A 213 2.56 7.56 -16.54
C ARG A 213 2.75 6.06 -16.69
N VAL A 214 2.42 5.32 -15.62
CA VAL A 214 2.49 3.85 -15.60
C VAL A 214 1.13 3.30 -15.21
N ILE A 215 0.71 2.24 -15.90
CA ILE A 215 -0.45 1.43 -15.56
C ILE A 215 0.03 -0.01 -15.48
N CYS A 216 -0.09 -0.61 -14.30
CA CYS A 216 0.23 -2.01 -14.06
C CYS A 216 -1.04 -2.88 -14.13
N SER A 217 -0.87 -4.20 -14.16
CA SER A 217 -1.98 -5.15 -14.15
C SER A 217 -2.84 -5.05 -12.89
N GLY A 218 -2.23 -4.59 -11.79
CA GLY A 218 -2.79 -4.74 -10.46
C GLY A 218 -2.65 -6.19 -10.01
N ASN A 219 -2.47 -6.39 -8.71
CA ASN A 219 -2.54 -7.73 -8.14
C ASN A 219 -4.04 -8.12 -8.03
N PRO A 220 -4.50 -9.27 -8.59
CA PRO A 220 -5.89 -9.72 -8.46
C PRO A 220 -6.33 -9.94 -7.00
N ALA A 221 -5.40 -10.00 -6.04
CA ALA A 221 -5.72 -9.93 -4.61
C ALA A 221 -6.42 -8.60 -4.20
N HIS A 222 -6.31 -7.56 -5.04
CA HIS A 222 -6.85 -6.22 -4.83
C HIS A 222 -7.96 -5.88 -5.86
N LEU A 223 -8.98 -6.74 -5.95
CA LEU A 223 -10.19 -6.50 -6.76
C LEU A 223 -10.93 -5.25 -6.25
N HIS A 224 -10.79 -4.13 -6.95
CA HIS A 224 -11.72 -3.00 -6.84
C HIS A 224 -13.09 -3.43 -7.41
N LEU A 225 -14.05 -3.71 -6.52
CA LEU A 225 -15.45 -3.99 -6.87
C LEU A 225 -16.06 -2.79 -7.62
N LYS A 226 -16.22 -2.91 -8.94
CA LYS A 226 -17.13 -2.03 -9.71
C LYS A 226 -18.56 -2.55 -9.56
N LEU A 227 -19.35 -1.91 -8.69
CA LEU A 227 -20.77 -2.20 -8.53
C LEU A 227 -21.60 -1.49 -9.60
N HIS A 228 -22.33 -2.25 -10.42
CA HIS A 228 -23.43 -1.73 -11.22
C HIS A 228 -24.71 -1.70 -10.38
N LEU A 229 -25.21 -0.51 -10.05
CA LEU A 229 -26.51 -0.34 -9.42
C LEU A 229 -27.62 -0.50 -10.47
N VAL A 230 -28.59 -1.38 -10.21
CA VAL A 230 -29.81 -1.51 -11.02
C VAL A 230 -30.98 -0.98 -10.20
N ASN A 231 -31.75 -0.04 -10.76
CA ASN A 231 -32.99 0.42 -10.15
C ASN A 231 -34.02 -0.71 -10.16
N ILE A 232 -34.50 -1.12 -8.98
CA ILE A 232 -35.62 -2.05 -8.84
C ILE A 232 -36.85 -1.22 -8.42
N TYR A 233 -37.85 -1.14 -9.29
CA TYR A 233 -39.14 -0.55 -8.95
C TYR A 233 -40.02 -1.62 -8.31
N ALA A 234 -40.33 -1.46 -7.03
CA ALA A 234 -41.34 -2.28 -6.35
C ALA A 234 -42.74 -1.71 -6.62
N PRO A 235 -43.77 -2.54 -6.90
CA PRO A 235 -45.12 -2.06 -7.05
C PRO A 235 -45.66 -1.68 -5.66
N ARG A 236 -46.01 -0.40 -5.52
CA ARG A 236 -46.47 0.34 -4.30
C ARG A 236 -45.35 1.00 -3.49
N GLY A 237 -44.92 2.17 -3.97
CA GLY A 237 -44.57 3.32 -3.13
C GLY A 237 -43.32 3.26 -2.25
N LEU A 238 -42.64 2.12 -2.14
CA LEU A 238 -41.34 2.02 -1.48
C LEU A 238 -40.24 1.86 -2.53
N HIS A 239 -39.43 2.90 -2.72
CA HIS A 239 -38.14 2.77 -3.38
C HIS A 239 -37.20 2.03 -2.42
N VAL A 240 -37.04 0.72 -2.63
CA VAL A 240 -36.04 -0.09 -1.91
C VAL A 240 -34.87 -0.36 -2.86
N CYS A 241 -33.74 0.29 -2.62
CA CYS A 241 -32.47 -0.07 -3.25
C CYS A 241 -31.88 -1.26 -2.50
N LEU A 242 -31.99 -2.46 -3.05
CA LEU A 242 -31.29 -3.65 -2.55
C LEU A 242 -29.98 -3.84 -3.32
N PRO A 243 -28.83 -4.02 -2.65
CA PRO A 243 -27.61 -4.41 -3.33
C PRO A 243 -27.75 -5.86 -3.80
N ARG A 244 -27.69 -6.10 -5.12
CA ARG A 244 -27.34 -7.43 -5.64
C ARG A 244 -25.84 -7.49 -5.78
N LEU A 245 -25.15 -8.13 -4.82
CA LEU A 245 -23.78 -8.60 -5.07
C LEU A 245 -23.87 -9.71 -6.13
N ARG A 246 -23.38 -9.43 -7.33
CA ARG A 246 -22.97 -10.50 -8.26
C ARG A 246 -21.47 -10.66 -8.10
N PHE A 247 -21.06 -11.82 -7.60
CA PHE A 247 -19.70 -12.30 -7.79
C PHE A 247 -19.56 -12.62 -9.28
N LEU A 248 -18.75 -11.84 -10.01
CA LEU A 248 -18.19 -12.30 -11.27
C LEU A 248 -16.89 -13.01 -10.88
N LEU A 249 -16.93 -14.34 -10.90
CA LEU A 249 -15.73 -15.19 -10.91
C LEU A 249 -14.97 -15.00 -12.22
#